data_AF-A0A7Y1Z421-F1
#
_entry.id   AF-A0A7Y1Z421-F1
#
_cell.length_a   1.000
_cell.length_b   1.000
_cell.length_c   1.000
_cell.angle_alpha   90.00
_cell.angle_beta   90.00
_cell.angle_gamma   90.00
#
_symmetry.space_group_name_H-M   'P 1'
#
loop_
_entity.id
_entity.type
_entity.pdbx_description
1 polymer ?
#
loop_
_entity_poly.entity_id
_entity_poly.type
_entity_poly.pdbx_seq_one_letter_code
_entity_poly.pdbx_strand_id
1 'polypeptide(L)'
;MDSNLSIFNQINSLSYWFLLESNYKCSVVLDAEKNTYFVCIKKAGKPLYSHRIDDFSKRNKNFVKFELTAIANSLLHIKEQVTLRRKVDV
;
A
#
# COMPACT_ATOMS: atom_id res chain seq x y z
N MET A 1 18.55 -10.11 2.85
CA MET A 1 17.61 -9.98 1.73
C MET A 1 16.16 -9.80 2.24
N ASP A 2 15.99 -9.65 3.56
CA ASP A 2 14.71 -9.84 4.28
C ASP A 2 13.91 -8.57 4.58
N SER A 3 14.56 -7.40 4.70
CA SER A 3 13.85 -6.20 5.17
C SER A 3 12.75 -5.74 4.21
N ASN A 4 12.96 -5.85 2.88
CA ASN A 4 11.96 -5.44 1.90
C ASN A 4 10.81 -6.45 1.83
N LEU A 5 11.09 -7.76 2.01
CA LEU A 5 10.06 -8.80 2.04
C LEU A 5 9.07 -8.59 3.19
N SER A 6 9.56 -8.21 4.37
CA SER A 6 8.71 -7.86 5.51
C SER A 6 7.77 -6.70 5.19
N ILE A 7 8.28 -5.63 4.55
CA ILE A 7 7.46 -4.46 4.17
C ILE A 7 6.44 -4.84 3.10
N PHE A 8 6.80 -5.67 2.12
CA PHE A 8 5.85 -6.19 1.14
C PHE A 8 4.71 -6.97 1.81
N ASN A 9 5.04 -7.85 2.75
CA ASN A 9 4.04 -8.61 3.50
C ASN A 9 3.13 -7.69 4.30
N GLN A 10 3.67 -6.60 4.87
CA GLN A 10 2.90 -5.58 5.57
C GLN A 10 1.93 -4.86 4.62
N ILE A 11 2.40 -4.40 3.45
CA ILE A 11 1.56 -3.75 2.42
C ILE A 11 0.45 -4.70 1.95
N ASN A 12 0.78 -5.96 1.70
CA ASN A 12 -0.20 -6.97 1.28
C ASN A 12 -1.24 -7.24 2.37
N SER A 13 -0.82 -7.37 3.63
CA SER A 13 -1.72 -7.56 4.78
C SER A 13 -2.67 -6.37 4.96
N LEU A 14 -2.17 -5.14 4.85
CA LEU A 14 -2.99 -3.92 4.90
C LEU A 14 -3.96 -3.86 3.72
N SER A 15 -3.50 -4.21 2.52
CA SER A 15 -4.33 -4.24 1.31
C SER A 15 -5.49 -5.23 1.43
N TYR A 16 -5.22 -6.40 2.00
CA TYR A 16 -6.24 -7.41 2.29
C TYR A 16 -7.24 -6.93 3.35
N TRP A 17 -6.74 -6.30 4.42
CA TRP A 17 -7.61 -5.67 5.42
C TRP A 17 -8.52 -4.61 4.77
N PHE A 18 -7.99 -3.76 3.89
CA PHE A 18 -8.82 -2.77 3.20
C PHE A 18 -9.91 -3.39 2.34
N LEU A 19 -9.67 -4.55 1.72
CA LEU A 19 -10.66 -5.23 0.90
C LEU A 19 -11.79 -5.86 1.73
N LEU A 20 -11.45 -6.49 2.85
CA LEU A 20 -12.43 -7.19 3.70
C LEU A 20 -13.14 -6.27 4.69
N GLU A 21 -12.36 -5.42 5.35
CA GLU A 21 -12.76 -4.65 6.52
C GLU A 21 -13.06 -3.20 6.19
N SER A 22 -13.11 -2.83 4.93
CA SER A 22 -13.56 -1.51 4.53
C SER A 22 -14.08 -1.65 3.11
N ASN A 23 -15.12 -0.93 2.69
CA ASN A 23 -15.58 -1.01 1.29
C ASN A 23 -14.59 -0.34 0.30
N TYR A 24 -13.29 -0.48 0.55
CA TYR A 24 -12.19 0.13 -0.18
C TYR A 24 -11.60 -0.96 -1.08
N LYS A 25 -11.36 -0.62 -2.34
CA LYS A 25 -10.67 -1.51 -3.27
C LYS A 25 -9.18 -1.19 -3.22
N CYS A 26 -8.36 -2.18 -2.89
CA CYS A 26 -6.91 -2.06 -3.00
C CYS A 26 -6.40 -2.80 -4.24
N SER A 27 -5.41 -2.25 -4.91
CA SER A 27 -4.70 -2.86 -6.02
C SER A 27 -3.20 -2.73 -5.78
N VAL A 28 -2.51 -3.86 -5.66
CA VAL A 28 -1.07 -3.96 -5.52
C VAL A 28 -0.55 -4.74 -6.73
N VAL A 29 0.31 -4.12 -7.53
CA VAL A 29 0.80 -4.70 -8.77
C VAL A 29 2.32 -4.57 -8.83
N LEU A 30 3.00 -5.71 -8.98
CA LEU A 30 4.40 -5.76 -9.37
C LEU A 30 4.46 -6.15 -10.84
N ASP A 31 4.72 -5.16 -11.71
CA ASP A 31 4.83 -5.33 -13.15
C ASP A 31 6.30 -5.52 -13.50
N ALA A 32 6.69 -6.77 -13.80
CA ALA A 32 8.06 -7.13 -14.16
C ALA A 32 8.46 -6.62 -15.54
N GLU A 33 7.51 -6.52 -16.48
CA GLU A 33 7.78 -6.03 -17.85
C GLU A 33 8.11 -4.53 -17.83
N LYS A 34 7.34 -3.76 -17.07
CA LYS A 34 7.54 -2.31 -16.91
C LYS A 34 8.49 -1.98 -15.78
N ASN A 35 8.97 -2.97 -15.04
CA ASN A 35 9.84 -2.80 -13.88
C ASN A 35 9.25 -1.83 -12.84
N THR A 36 7.95 -1.96 -12.56
CA THR A 36 7.23 -1.02 -11.67
C THR A 36 6.51 -1.73 -10.54
N TYR A 37 6.46 -1.06 -9.40
CA TYR A 37 5.63 -1.45 -8.27
C TYR A 37 4.57 -0.38 -8.03
N PHE A 38 3.30 -0.77 -8.00
CA PHE A 38 2.17 0.13 -7.89
C PHE A 38 1.22 -0.30 -6.77
N VAL A 39 0.77 0.67 -5.98
CA VAL A 39 -0.23 0.49 -4.93
C VAL A 39 -1.31 1.55 -5.10
N CYS A 40 -2.58 1.16 -5.11
CA CYS A 40 -3.70 2.08 -5.19
C CYS A 40 -4.85 1.64 -4.28
N ILE A 41 -5.38 2.61 -3.53
CA ILE A 41 -6.60 2.45 -2.72
C ILE A 41 -7.67 3.35 -3.29
N LYS A 42 -8.85 2.77 -3.52
CA LYS A 42 -10.04 3.47 -4.00
C LYS A 42 -11.20 3.26 -3.01
N LYS A 43 -12.01 4.30 -2.80
CA LYS A 43 -13.29 4.21 -2.09
C LYS A 43 -14.40 4.68 -3.01
N ALA A 44 -15.45 3.87 -3.19
CA ALA A 44 -16.56 4.18 -4.10
C ALA A 44 -16.08 4.62 -5.51
N GLY A 45 -15.05 3.96 -6.03
CA GLY A 45 -14.48 4.26 -7.35
C GLY A 45 -13.49 5.44 -7.39
N LYS A 46 -13.40 6.28 -6.36
CA LYS A 46 -12.47 7.42 -6.30
C LYS A 46 -11.13 7.01 -5.68
N PRO A 47 -9.97 7.37 -6.26
CA PRO A 47 -8.67 7.11 -5.66
C PRO A 47 -8.50 7.96 -4.41
N LEU A 48 -8.12 7.30 -3.31
CA LEU A 48 -7.74 7.95 -2.05
C LEU A 48 -6.24 7.96 -1.85
N TYR A 49 -5.56 6.95 -2.38
CA TYR A 49 -4.11 6.84 -2.36
C TYR A 49 -3.64 6.11 -3.61
N SER A 50 -2.54 6.58 -4.18
CA SER A 50 -1.84 5.90 -5.25
C SER A 50 -0.36 6.22 -5.17
N HIS A 51 0.48 5.19 -5.21
CA HIS A 51 1.92 5.34 -5.28
C HIS A 51 2.49 4.39 -6.32
N ARG A 52 3.45 4.89 -7.10
CA ARG A 52 4.15 4.14 -8.13
C ARG A 52 5.64 4.29 -7.91
N ILE A 53 6.35 3.18 -7.88
CA ILE A 53 7.81 3.12 -7.90
C ILE A 53 8.21 2.64 -9.29
N ASP A 54 8.80 3.53 -10.07
CA ASP A 54 9.40 3.22 -11.35
C ASP A 54 10.84 2.70 -11.18
N ASP A 55 11.31 1.97 -12.18
CA ASP A 55 12.65 1.38 -12.22
C ASP A 55 12.99 0.56 -10.96
N PHE A 56 12.02 -0.21 -10.47
CA PHE A 56 12.04 -0.87 -9.17
C PHE A 56 13.30 -1.74 -8.95
N SER A 57 13.71 -2.52 -9.95
CA SER A 57 14.91 -3.36 -9.89
C SER A 57 16.23 -2.61 -10.08
N LYS A 58 16.21 -1.39 -10.64
CA LYS A 58 17.41 -0.60 -10.97
C LYS A 58 17.69 0.49 -9.94
N ARG A 59 16.72 0.85 -9.09
CA ARG A 59 16.88 1.85 -8.03
C ARG A 59 17.77 1.37 -6.89
N ASN A 60 18.35 2.35 -6.18
CA ASN A 60 19.10 2.11 -4.95
C ASN A 60 18.20 1.41 -3.91
N LYS A 61 18.67 0.28 -3.35
CA LYS A 61 17.91 -0.55 -2.41
C LYS A 61 17.42 0.21 -1.17
N ASN A 62 18.18 1.19 -0.68
CA ASN A 62 17.78 2.02 0.46
C ASN A 62 16.65 2.98 0.08
N PHE A 63 16.67 3.51 -1.14
CA PHE A 63 15.60 4.37 -1.64
C PHE A 63 14.31 3.58 -1.85
N VAL A 64 14.41 2.39 -2.44
CA VAL A 64 13.28 1.46 -2.58
C VAL A 64 12.72 1.10 -1.20
N LYS A 65 13.57 0.78 -0.23
CA LYS A 65 13.14 0.51 1.15
C LYS A 65 12.42 1.71 1.76
N PHE A 66 12.95 2.92 1.59
CA PHE A 66 12.33 4.14 2.08
C PHE A 66 10.93 4.36 1.49
N GLU A 67 10.79 4.21 0.17
CA GLU A 67 9.48 4.33 -0.50
C GLU A 67 8.50 3.24 -0.05
N LEU A 68 8.95 1.98 0.05
CA LEU A 68 8.10 0.90 0.55
C LEU A 68 7.62 1.18 1.98
N THR A 69 8.50 1.66 2.86
CA THR A 69 8.13 2.07 4.23
C THR A 69 7.13 3.23 4.22
N ALA A 70 7.34 4.23 3.35
CA ALA A 70 6.41 5.35 3.21
C ALA A 70 5.02 4.89 2.75
N ILE A 71 4.96 3.93 1.82
CA ILE A 71 3.70 3.30 1.41
C ILE A 71 3.06 2.61 2.61
N ALA A 72 3.78 1.71 3.31
CA ALA A 72 3.24 0.98 4.45
C ALA A 72 2.69 1.89 5.55
N ASN A 73 3.40 2.98 5.87
CA ASN A 73 2.96 3.97 6.85
C ASN A 73 1.72 4.74 6.38
N SER A 74 1.66 5.14 5.11
CA SER A 74 0.48 5.79 4.53
C SER A 74 -0.74 4.87 4.59
N LEU A 75 -0.55 3.59 4.28
CA LEU A 75 -1.60 2.58 4.39
C LEU A 75 -2.05 2.39 5.84
N LEU A 76 -1.12 2.33 6.80
CA LEU A 76 -1.47 2.20 8.21
C LEU A 76 -2.30 3.40 8.69
N HIS A 77 -1.89 4.62 8.32
CA HIS A 77 -2.64 5.83 8.65
C HIS A 77 -4.06 5.82 8.07
N ILE A 78 -4.23 5.40 6.81
CA ILE A 78 -5.57 5.26 6.22
C ILE A 78 -6.41 4.25 7.02
N LYS A 79 -5.83 3.11 7.42
CA LYS A 79 -6.53 2.11 8.24
C LYS A 79 -6.96 2.68 9.59
N GLU A 80 -6.10 3.45 10.26
CA GLU A 80 -6.43 4.13 11.52
C GLU A 80 -7.61 5.08 11.33
N GLN A 81 -7.59 5.91 10.28
CA GLN A 81 -8.69 6.84 9.97
C GLN A 81 -10.01 6.11 9.69
N VAL A 82 -9.97 4.98 8.97
CA VAL A 82 -11.16 4.15 8.74
C VAL A 82 -11.69 3.56 10.05
N THR A 83 -10.79 3.06 10.90
CA THR A 83 -11.14 2.44 12.18
C THR A 83 -11.71 3.45 13.17
N LEU A 84 -11.15 4.65 13.23
CA LEU A 84 -11.64 5.75 14.07
C LEU A 84 -13.06 6.15 13.68
N ARG A 85 -13.33 6.33 12.38
CA ARG A 85 -14.69 6.65 11.90
C ARG A 85 -15.70 5.57 12.28
N ARG A 86 -15.35 4.30 12.11
CA ARG A 86 -16.20 3.17 12.53
C ARG A 86 -16.55 3.17 14.02
N LYS A 87 -15.64 3.64 14.89
CA LYS A 87 -15.90 3.71 16.34
C LYS A 87 -16.81 4.87 16.74
N VAL A 88 -16.95 5.89 15.89
CA VAL A 88 -17.83 7.04 16.14
C VAL A 88 -19.26 6.76 15.67
N ASP A 89 -19.43 5.83 14.73
CA ASP A 89 -20.73 5.41 14.19
C ASP A 89 -21.42 4.29 15.01
N VAL A 90 -20.89 3.95 16.20
CA VAL A 90 -21.43 2.96 17.16
C VAL A 90 -21.70 3.65 18.49
#